data_AF-A0A1Q7LQ10-F1
#
_entry.id   AF-A0A1Q7LQ10-F1
#
_cell.length_a   1.000
_cell.length_b   1.000
_cell.length_c   1.000
_cell.angle_alpha   90.00
_cell.angle_beta   90.00
_cell.angle_gamma   90.00
#
_symmetry.space_group_name_H-M   'P 1'
#
loop_
_entity.id
_entity.type
_entity.pdbx_description
1 polymer ?
#
loop_
_entity_poly.entity_id
_entity_poly.type
_entity_poly.pdbx_seq_one_letter_code
_entity_poly.pdbx_strand_id
1 'polypeptide(L)'
;MAIQQEGAEDVSLPLSRTITKQGPRPQETVELGLGLFVQEAFEKKMPSLIPFVKENRSLLNLARFLKRQKRSPRTLYQYAFGVHRYCRWIEKTPDELIGECFNRSGEFLPKVVAAHIEKIEDFVDALQDEGLATGTINNHVKGVKALYRVNKLKVELSFHISKKVTYKDRAPTPEEVQKLIEVADVRERAIISLLCLA
;
A
#
# COMPACT_ATOMS: atom_id res chain seq x y z
N MET A 1 -59.56 -58.44 -32.94
CA MET A 1 -59.60 -58.61 -31.47
C MET A 1 -58.18 -58.86 -30.99
N ALA A 2 -57.76 -58.15 -29.92
CA ALA A 2 -56.42 -58.09 -29.28
C ALA A 2 -55.34 -57.39 -30.13
N ILE A 3 -54.80 -56.18 -29.87
CA ILE A 3 -54.33 -55.43 -28.67
C ILE A 3 -53.10 -56.03 -27.97
N GLN A 4 -51.92 -55.51 -28.32
CA GLN A 4 -50.70 -55.33 -27.49
C GLN A 4 -49.78 -54.36 -28.29
N GLN A 5 -49.67 -53.07 -27.99
CA GLN A 5 -48.87 -52.39 -26.95
C GLN A 5 -47.37 -52.72 -26.93
N GLU A 6 -46.58 -51.93 -27.67
CA GLU A 6 -45.20 -51.49 -27.39
C GLU A 6 -45.15 -50.05 -27.93
N GLY A 7 -44.91 -48.99 -27.17
CA GLY A 7 -43.81 -48.76 -26.23
C GLY A 7 -43.19 -47.42 -26.65
N ALA A 8 -43.90 -46.32 -26.39
CA ALA A 8 -43.39 -44.98 -26.67
C ALA A 8 -42.28 -44.66 -25.67
N GLU A 9 -41.05 -44.60 -26.17
CA GLU A 9 -39.89 -44.13 -25.41
C GLU A 9 -40.12 -42.66 -25.01
N ASP A 10 -40.50 -42.48 -23.75
CA ASP A 10 -40.53 -41.20 -23.07
C ASP A 10 -39.09 -40.73 -22.86
N VAL A 11 -38.57 -39.97 -23.82
CA VAL A 11 -37.28 -39.27 -23.73
C VAL A 11 -37.42 -38.20 -22.65
N SER A 12 -37.26 -38.63 -21.41
CA SER A 12 -37.11 -37.79 -20.24
C SER A 12 -35.82 -36.98 -20.38
N LEU A 13 -35.97 -35.75 -20.88
CA LEU A 13 -34.93 -34.73 -20.87
C LEU A 13 -34.45 -34.54 -19.42
N PRO A 14 -33.15 -34.71 -19.11
CA PRO A 14 -32.67 -34.51 -17.77
C PRO A 14 -32.79 -33.03 -17.42
N LEU A 15 -33.64 -32.75 -16.42
CA LEU A 15 -33.84 -31.49 -15.74
C LEU A 15 -32.52 -30.71 -15.63
N SER A 16 -32.52 -29.50 -16.21
CA SER A 16 -31.46 -28.50 -16.11
C SER A 16 -30.88 -28.48 -14.70
N ARG A 17 -29.63 -28.91 -14.56
CA ARG A 17 -28.85 -28.75 -13.33
C ARG A 17 -28.79 -27.27 -13.04
N THR A 18 -29.56 -26.83 -12.05
CA THR A 18 -29.43 -25.51 -11.45
C THR A 18 -28.00 -25.42 -10.92
N ILE A 19 -27.12 -24.77 -11.68
CA ILE A 19 -25.78 -24.41 -11.19
C ILE A 19 -26.04 -23.34 -10.13
N THR A 20 -26.30 -23.78 -8.90
CA THR A 20 -26.22 -22.93 -7.72
C THR A 20 -24.79 -22.44 -7.66
N LYS A 21 -24.51 -21.26 -8.22
CA LYS A 21 -23.24 -20.57 -8.05
C LYS A 21 -23.10 -20.33 -6.55
N GLN A 22 -22.41 -21.22 -5.85
CA GLN A 22 -21.99 -20.97 -4.49
C GLN A 22 -21.18 -19.67 -4.52
N GLY A 23 -21.64 -18.65 -3.79
CA GLY A 23 -20.91 -17.39 -3.67
C GLY A 23 -19.50 -17.65 -3.16
N PRO A 24 -18.53 -16.77 -3.47
CA PRO A 24 -17.14 -16.97 -3.08
C PRO A 24 -17.04 -17.18 -1.57
N ARG A 25 -16.18 -18.11 -1.15
CA ARG A 25 -15.99 -18.41 0.28
C ARG A 25 -15.55 -17.13 1.02
N PRO A 26 -15.88 -16.97 2.32
CA PRO A 26 -15.49 -15.77 3.07
C PRO A 26 -13.98 -15.45 3.00
N GLN A 27 -13.12 -16.48 2.98
CA GLN A 27 -11.68 -16.32 2.84
C GLN A 27 -11.28 -15.79 1.45
N GLU A 28 -11.87 -16.32 0.38
CA GLU A 28 -11.65 -15.87 -1.00
C GLU A 28 -12.07 -14.40 -1.17
N THR A 29 -13.13 -13.97 -0.49
CA THR A 29 -13.60 -12.57 -0.51
C THR A 29 -12.60 -11.63 0.16
N VAL A 30 -12.00 -12.06 1.28
CA VAL A 30 -10.97 -11.28 2.00
C VAL A 30 -9.70 -11.13 1.15
N GLU A 31 -9.26 -12.22 0.52
CA GLU A 31 -8.09 -12.26 -0.34
C GLU A 31 -8.30 -11.43 -1.61
N LEU A 32 -9.45 -11.59 -2.29
CA LEU A 32 -9.82 -10.80 -3.46
C LEU A 32 -9.80 -9.30 -3.12
N GLY A 33 -10.44 -8.92 -2.02
CA GLY A 33 -10.45 -7.53 -1.61
C GLY A 33 -9.07 -7.00 -1.21
N LEU A 34 -8.14 -7.85 -0.75
CA LEU A 34 -6.76 -7.41 -0.47
C LEU A 34 -6.01 -7.22 -1.79
N GLY A 35 -6.21 -8.12 -2.75
CA GLY A 35 -5.65 -8.03 -4.10
C GLY A 35 -6.06 -6.73 -4.80
N LEU A 36 -7.35 -6.38 -4.76
CA LEU A 36 -7.87 -5.12 -5.31
C LEU A 36 -7.24 -3.91 -4.63
N PHE A 37 -7.15 -3.91 -3.29
CA PHE A 37 -6.53 -2.83 -2.54
C PHE A 37 -5.06 -2.61 -2.90
N VAL A 38 -4.31 -3.70 -3.13
CA VAL A 38 -2.93 -3.63 -3.62
C VAL A 38 -2.90 -3.12 -5.05
N GLN A 39 -3.74 -3.64 -5.95
CA GLN A 39 -3.79 -3.19 -7.34
C GLN A 39 -4.08 -1.69 -7.45
N GLU A 40 -5.13 -1.21 -6.78
CA GLU A 40 -5.50 0.21 -6.74
C GLU A 40 -4.37 1.12 -6.22
N ALA A 41 -3.56 0.63 -5.28
CA ALA A 41 -2.45 1.39 -4.72
C ALA A 41 -1.33 1.67 -5.74
N PHE A 42 -1.08 0.75 -6.68
CA PHE A 42 0.11 0.79 -7.53
C PHE A 42 -0.19 0.95 -9.02
N GLU A 43 -1.38 0.58 -9.49
CA GLU A 43 -1.77 0.52 -10.91
C GLU A 43 -1.47 1.81 -11.69
N LYS A 44 -1.73 2.98 -11.09
CA LYS A 44 -1.55 4.26 -11.79
C LYS A 44 -0.13 4.82 -11.75
N LYS A 45 0.66 4.46 -10.73
CA LYS A 45 1.92 5.17 -10.42
C LYS A 45 3.16 4.29 -10.55
N MET A 46 3.09 3.04 -10.09
CA MET A 46 4.24 2.12 -10.14
C MET A 46 3.77 0.65 -10.13
N PRO A 47 3.25 0.14 -11.26
CA PRO A 47 2.75 -1.24 -11.36
C PRO A 47 3.80 -2.30 -11.02
N SER A 48 5.08 -2.00 -11.20
CA SER A 48 6.19 -2.90 -10.86
C SER A 48 6.30 -3.25 -9.37
N LEU A 49 5.67 -2.48 -8.48
CA LEU A 49 5.60 -2.82 -7.05
C LEU A 49 4.48 -3.82 -6.69
N ILE A 50 3.54 -4.08 -7.60
CA ILE A 50 2.49 -5.08 -7.39
C ILE A 50 3.09 -6.46 -7.12
N PRO A 51 3.97 -7.02 -7.98
CA PRO A 51 4.61 -8.31 -7.70
C PRO A 51 5.43 -8.26 -6.41
N PHE A 52 6.23 -7.21 -6.19
CA PHE A 52 7.03 -7.03 -4.98
C PHE A 52 6.19 -7.12 -3.69
N VAL A 53 5.01 -6.49 -3.64
CA VAL A 53 4.12 -6.58 -2.48
C VAL A 53 3.46 -7.95 -2.36
N LYS A 54 3.10 -8.59 -3.48
CA LYS A 54 2.44 -9.90 -3.49
C LYS A 54 3.38 -11.05 -3.10
N GLU A 55 4.64 -10.96 -3.49
CA GLU A 55 5.65 -11.99 -3.24
C GLU A 55 6.16 -11.99 -1.79
N ASN A 56 6.07 -10.84 -1.10
CA ASN A 56 6.59 -10.69 0.26
C ASN A 56 5.47 -10.75 1.31
N ARG A 57 5.46 -11.79 2.14
CA ARG A 57 4.46 -12.00 3.20
C ARG A 57 4.43 -10.87 4.22
N SER A 58 5.60 -10.31 4.54
CA SER A 58 5.77 -9.20 5.49
C SER A 58 5.13 -7.91 4.98
N LEU A 59 5.17 -7.66 3.67
CA LEU A 59 4.47 -6.54 3.04
C LEU A 59 2.97 -6.80 2.91
N LEU A 60 2.54 -8.04 2.64
CA LEU A 60 1.12 -8.39 2.71
C LEU A 60 0.53 -8.18 4.12
N ASN A 61 1.32 -8.44 5.17
CA ASN A 61 0.91 -8.12 6.55
C ASN A 61 0.70 -6.61 6.73
N LEU A 62 1.58 -5.78 6.16
CA LEU A 62 1.43 -4.32 6.15
C LEU A 62 0.19 -3.87 5.38
N ALA A 63 -0.04 -4.41 4.18
CA ALA A 63 -1.23 -4.11 3.37
C ALA A 63 -2.52 -4.51 4.10
N ARG A 64 -2.55 -5.71 4.71
CA ARG A 64 -3.68 -6.16 5.54
C ARG A 64 -3.91 -5.24 6.73
N PHE A 65 -2.85 -4.82 7.42
CA PHE A 65 -2.96 -3.89 8.54
C PHE A 65 -3.55 -2.55 8.10
N LEU A 66 -3.04 -1.96 7.01
CA LEU A 66 -3.53 -0.68 6.49
C LEU A 66 -4.99 -0.76 6.02
N LYS A 67 -5.36 -1.86 5.35
CA LYS A 67 -6.75 -2.12 4.95
C LYS A 67 -7.68 -2.24 6.15
N ARG A 68 -7.29 -2.99 7.20
CA ARG A 68 -8.06 -3.09 8.45
C ARG A 68 -8.27 -1.74 9.12
N GLN A 69 -7.26 -0.87 9.05
CA GLN A 69 -7.31 0.51 9.54
C GLN A 69 -8.02 1.48 8.57
N LYS A 70 -8.67 0.97 7.52
CA LYS A 70 -9.37 1.75 6.48
C LYS A 70 -8.51 2.87 5.88
N ARG A 71 -7.19 2.64 5.75
CA ARG A 71 -6.28 3.60 5.13
C ARG A 71 -6.43 3.57 3.61
N SER A 72 -6.14 4.70 2.96
CA SER A 72 -6.24 4.81 1.51
C SER A 72 -5.20 3.95 0.78
N PRO A 73 -5.46 3.49 -0.45
CA PRO A 73 -4.47 2.80 -1.28
C PRO A 73 -3.20 3.65 -1.48
N ARG A 74 -3.34 4.98 -1.57
CA ARG A 74 -2.21 5.93 -1.63
C ARG A 74 -1.29 5.84 -0.42
N THR A 75 -1.83 5.54 0.77
CA THR A 75 -1.01 5.33 1.98
C THR A 75 -0.19 4.05 1.86
N LEU A 76 -0.79 2.97 1.34
CA LEU A 76 -0.07 1.73 1.06
C LEU A 76 1.08 1.97 0.08
N TYR A 77 0.84 2.70 -1.01
CA TYR A 77 1.88 3.09 -1.96
C TYR A 77 3.06 3.78 -1.27
N GLN A 78 2.79 4.82 -0.46
CA GLN A 78 3.85 5.57 0.22
C GLN A 78 4.70 4.69 1.13
N TYR A 79 4.06 3.79 1.88
CA TYR A 79 4.74 2.92 2.82
C TYR A 79 5.56 1.85 2.08
N ALA A 80 4.95 1.17 1.12
CA ALA A 80 5.61 0.13 0.33
C ALA A 80 6.77 0.69 -0.50
N PHE A 81 6.65 1.91 -1.04
CA PHE A 81 7.74 2.57 -1.74
C PHE A 81 8.93 2.87 -0.81
N GLY A 82 8.66 3.35 0.41
CA GLY A 82 9.71 3.53 1.42
C GLY A 82 10.43 2.23 1.78
N VAL A 83 9.66 1.15 1.97
CA VAL A 83 10.23 -0.19 2.19
C VAL A 83 11.03 -0.66 0.98
N HIS A 84 10.51 -0.50 -0.24
CA HIS A 84 11.20 -0.89 -1.46
C HIS A 84 12.54 -0.16 -1.62
N ARG A 85 12.58 1.15 -1.39
CA ARG A 85 13.82 1.94 -1.45
C ARG A 85 14.84 1.45 -0.41
N TYR A 86 14.40 1.19 0.83
CA TYR A 86 15.27 0.62 1.86
C TYR A 86 15.81 -0.76 1.49
N CYS A 87 14.93 -1.64 0.99
CA CYS A 87 15.30 -2.98 0.52
C CYS A 87 16.33 -2.93 -0.61
N ARG A 88 16.21 -1.97 -1.52
CA ARG A 88 17.18 -1.72 -2.60
C ARG A 88 18.53 -1.22 -2.08
N TRP A 89 18.53 -0.41 -1.02
CA TRP A 89 19.75 0.12 -0.42
C TRP A 89 20.52 -0.94 0.38
N ILE A 90 19.80 -1.77 1.16
CA ILE A 90 20.41 -2.84 1.97
C ILE A 90 20.60 -4.16 1.20
N GLU A 91 20.12 -4.23 -0.04
CA GLU A 91 20.13 -5.42 -0.91
C GLU A 91 19.45 -6.65 -0.30
N LYS A 92 18.33 -6.46 0.40
CA LYS A 92 17.53 -7.55 1.00
C LYS A 92 16.05 -7.38 0.72
N THR A 93 15.34 -8.50 0.73
CA THR A 93 13.88 -8.51 0.65
C THR A 93 13.23 -8.20 2.01
N PRO A 94 11.98 -7.69 2.02
CA PRO A 94 11.22 -7.49 3.24
C PRO A 94 11.11 -8.75 4.10
N ASP A 95 10.96 -9.93 3.49
CA ASP A 95 10.83 -11.18 4.23
C ASP A 95 12.15 -11.64 4.85
N GLU A 96 13.28 -11.43 4.19
CA GLU A 96 14.61 -11.67 4.77
C GLU A 96 14.89 -10.75 5.96
N LEU A 97 14.58 -9.45 5.84
CA LEU A 97 14.76 -8.48 6.93
C LEU A 97 14.01 -8.86 8.20
N ILE A 98 12.78 -9.33 8.05
CA ILE A 98 11.96 -9.78 9.18
C ILE A 98 12.44 -11.16 9.66
N GLY A 99 12.80 -12.06 8.75
CA GLY A 99 13.29 -13.41 9.06
C GLY A 99 14.57 -13.41 9.89
N GLU A 100 15.52 -12.52 9.60
CA GLU A 100 16.78 -12.37 10.34
C GLU A 100 16.57 -12.02 11.82
N CYS A 101 15.44 -11.40 12.16
CA CYS A 101 15.10 -11.04 13.54
C CYS A 101 14.67 -12.24 14.40
N PHE A 102 14.53 -13.43 13.81
CA PHE A 102 14.14 -14.66 14.49
C PHE A 102 15.16 -15.77 14.26
N ASN A 103 15.34 -16.64 15.26
CA ASN A 103 16.15 -17.85 15.09
C ASN A 103 15.36 -18.96 14.38
N ARG A 104 16.02 -20.09 14.08
CA ARG A 104 15.38 -21.29 13.47
C ARG A 104 14.25 -21.87 14.33
N SER A 105 14.28 -21.62 15.63
CA SER A 105 13.26 -22.03 16.60
C SER A 105 12.09 -21.03 16.71
N GLY A 106 12.14 -19.90 15.98
CA GLY A 106 11.13 -18.84 16.01
C GLY A 106 11.26 -17.86 17.17
N GLU A 107 12.34 -17.93 17.95
CA GLU A 107 12.60 -17.00 19.05
C GLU A 107 13.18 -15.68 18.54
N PHE A 108 12.75 -14.59 19.16
CA PHE A 108 13.17 -13.24 18.85
C PHE A 108 14.64 -13.00 19.23
N LEU A 109 15.39 -12.34 18.35
CA LEU A 109 16.82 -12.02 18.53
C LEU A 109 17.01 -10.51 18.74
N PRO A 110 17.05 -10.00 19.99
CA PRO A 110 17.16 -8.56 20.25
C PRO A 110 18.41 -7.93 19.65
N LYS A 111 19.53 -8.66 19.65
CA LYS A 111 20.81 -8.20 19.10
C LYS A 111 20.73 -7.89 17.59
N VAL A 112 19.99 -8.71 16.84
CA VAL A 112 19.82 -8.50 15.40
C VAL A 112 18.94 -7.29 15.14
N VAL A 113 17.87 -7.12 15.94
CA VAL A 113 17.01 -5.93 15.84
C VAL A 113 17.77 -4.64 16.14
N ALA A 114 18.67 -4.65 17.12
CA ALA A 114 19.56 -3.51 17.37
C ALA A 114 20.42 -3.17 16.15
N ALA A 115 21.05 -4.16 15.52
CA ALA A 115 21.80 -3.95 14.28
C ALA A 115 20.93 -3.45 13.12
N HIS A 116 19.65 -3.84 13.06
CA HIS A 116 18.72 -3.31 12.06
C HIS A 116 18.31 -1.87 12.35
N ILE A 117 18.24 -1.46 13.63
CA ILE A 117 18.01 -0.05 13.99
C ILE A 117 19.17 0.81 13.50
N GLU A 118 20.41 0.40 13.77
CA GLU A 118 21.61 1.09 13.28
C GLU A 118 21.58 1.23 11.74
N LYS A 119 21.26 0.17 11.01
CA LYS A 119 21.13 0.25 9.54
C LYS A 119 20.01 1.17 9.05
N ILE A 120 18.93 1.32 9.82
CA ILE A 120 17.88 2.28 9.47
C ILE A 120 18.37 3.71 9.70
N GLU A 121 19.22 3.93 10.71
CA GLU A 121 19.87 5.22 10.96
C GLU A 121 20.87 5.54 9.84
N ASP A 122 21.73 4.59 9.44
CA ASP A 122 22.62 4.72 8.29
C ASP A 122 21.83 5.03 6.99
N PHE A 123 20.66 4.43 6.83
CA PHE A 123 19.78 4.73 5.69
C PHE A 123 19.21 6.15 5.76
N VAL A 124 18.94 6.68 6.95
CA VAL A 124 18.55 8.10 7.09
C VAL A 124 19.68 9.00 6.63
N ASP A 125 20.91 8.71 7.04
CA ASP A 125 22.08 9.50 6.67
C ASP A 125 22.33 9.46 5.16
N ALA A 126 22.24 8.27 4.56
CA ALA A 126 22.31 8.13 3.10
C ALA A 126 21.25 8.97 2.36
N LEU A 127 20.01 9.02 2.88
CA LEU A 127 18.95 9.86 2.28
C LEU A 127 19.21 11.37 2.49
N GLN A 128 19.89 11.77 3.56
CA GLN A 128 20.31 13.15 3.78
C GLN A 128 21.42 13.55 2.82
N ASP A 129 22.40 12.66 2.61
CA ASP A 129 23.50 12.88 1.67
C ASP A 129 23.02 12.97 0.22
N GLU A 130 21.94 12.27 -0.14
CA GLU A 130 21.23 12.44 -1.42
C GLU A 130 20.52 13.80 -1.55
N GLY A 131 20.48 14.61 -0.49
CA GLY A 131 19.85 15.94 -0.48
C GLY A 131 18.32 15.90 -0.42
N LEU A 132 17.72 14.81 0.06
CA LEU A 132 16.26 14.71 0.13
C LEU A 132 15.69 15.62 1.24
N ALA A 133 14.54 16.24 0.94
CA ALA A 133 13.80 17.02 1.93
C ALA A 133 13.41 16.16 3.14
N THR A 134 13.50 16.71 4.34
CA THR A 134 13.30 15.95 5.59
C THR A 134 11.91 15.31 5.70
N GLY A 135 10.87 15.93 5.11
CA GLY A 135 9.54 15.33 5.00
C GLY A 135 9.50 14.07 4.14
N THR A 136 10.30 14.03 3.07
CA THR A 136 10.44 12.86 2.18
C THR A 136 11.18 11.74 2.90
N ILE A 137 12.29 12.05 3.58
CA ILE A 137 13.05 11.09 4.41
C ILE A 137 12.13 10.46 5.45
N ASN A 138 11.37 11.28 6.18
CA ASN A 138 10.39 10.82 7.15
C ASN A 138 9.36 9.86 6.53
N ASN A 139 8.89 10.14 5.32
CA ASN A 139 7.94 9.25 4.63
C ASN A 139 8.55 7.89 4.27
N HIS A 140 9.82 7.86 3.84
CA HIS A 140 10.52 6.60 3.55
C HIS A 140 10.72 5.76 4.81
N VAL A 141 11.27 6.37 5.86
CA VAL A 141 11.54 5.70 7.15
C VAL A 141 10.26 5.23 7.83
N LYS A 142 9.17 6.01 7.71
CA LYS A 142 7.86 5.65 8.26
C LYS A 142 7.34 4.32 7.70
N GLY A 143 7.56 4.06 6.41
CA GLY A 143 7.21 2.79 5.77
C GLY A 143 7.99 1.62 6.38
N VAL A 144 9.31 1.79 6.53
CA VAL A 144 10.21 0.79 7.11
C VAL A 144 9.84 0.47 8.55
N LYS A 145 9.67 1.49 9.41
CA LYS A 145 9.25 1.29 10.81
C LYS A 145 7.90 0.58 10.90
N ALA A 146 6.97 0.90 10.00
CA ALA A 146 5.68 0.24 9.96
C ALA A 146 5.78 -1.24 9.57
N LEU A 147 6.68 -1.61 8.64
CA LEU A 147 6.97 -2.99 8.28
C LEU A 147 7.38 -3.81 9.51
N TYR A 148 8.37 -3.36 10.27
CA TYR A 148 8.78 -4.05 11.50
C TYR A 148 7.63 -4.14 12.52
N ARG A 149 6.92 -3.03 12.74
CA ARG A 149 5.82 -2.97 13.71
C ARG A 149 4.69 -3.94 13.43
N VAL A 150 4.23 -4.04 12.17
CA VAL A 150 3.13 -4.97 11.82
C VAL A 150 3.55 -6.43 11.90
N ASN A 151 4.86 -6.70 11.81
CA ASN A 151 5.46 -8.00 11.99
C ASN A 151 5.91 -8.25 13.44
N LYS A 152 5.35 -7.50 14.40
CA LYS A 152 5.56 -7.64 15.86
C LYS A 152 6.98 -7.28 16.35
N LEU A 153 7.74 -6.53 15.56
CA LEU A 153 9.07 -6.05 15.93
C LEU A 153 8.99 -4.55 16.27
N LYS A 154 9.48 -4.17 17.45
CA LYS A 154 9.50 -2.75 17.87
C LYS A 154 10.84 -2.13 17.47
N VAL A 155 10.79 -1.14 16.59
CA VAL A 155 11.96 -0.41 16.08
C VAL A 155 11.77 1.08 16.41
N GLU A 156 12.61 1.58 17.30
CA GLU A 156 12.68 2.98 17.71
C GLU A 156 14.09 3.49 17.36
N LEU A 157 14.15 4.63 16.68
CA LEU A 157 15.42 5.27 16.33
C LEU A 157 15.93 6.04 17.55
N SER A 158 17.24 6.13 17.70
CA SER A 158 17.89 6.89 18.77
C SER A 158 17.63 8.40 18.67
N PHE A 159 17.33 8.90 17.46
CA PHE A 159 17.04 10.30 17.21
C PHE A 159 15.69 10.54 16.53
N HIS A 160 15.23 11.79 16.62
CA HIS A 160 14.04 12.26 15.91
C HIS A 160 14.41 12.95 14.61
N ILE A 161 13.86 12.48 13.49
CA ILE A 161 13.98 13.16 12.20
C ILE A 161 13.11 14.42 12.22
N SER A 162 13.76 15.58 12.20
CA SER A 162 13.10 16.89 12.28
C SER A 162 11.97 17.06 11.25
N LYS A 163 10.84 17.64 11.65
CA LYS A 163 9.73 17.98 10.74
C LYS A 163 9.72 19.46 10.39
N LYS A 164 10.88 20.09 10.25
CA LYS A 164 10.95 21.51 9.92
C LYS A 164 10.27 21.75 8.57
N VAL A 165 9.23 22.57 8.58
CA VAL A 165 8.53 22.99 7.37
C VAL A 165 9.43 24.00 6.65
N THR A 166 10.00 23.60 5.51
CA THR A 166 10.86 24.48 4.69
C THR A 166 10.05 25.57 4.00
N TYR A 167 8.89 25.21 3.44
CA TYR A 167 7.98 26.13 2.75
C TYR A 167 6.70 26.24 3.55
N LYS A 168 6.47 27.41 4.15
CA LYS A 168 5.22 27.69 4.86
C LYS A 168 4.12 27.88 3.81
N ASP A 169 3.06 27.12 3.96
CA ASP A 169 1.84 27.36 3.20
C ASP A 169 1.30 28.74 3.61
N ARG A 170 1.12 29.63 2.63
CA ARG A 170 0.71 31.01 2.81
C ARG A 170 -0.42 31.26 1.82
N ALA A 171 -1.49 31.90 2.29
CA ALA A 171 -2.53 32.39 1.42
C ALA A 171 -1.96 33.39 0.39
N PRO A 172 -2.38 33.29 -0.89
CA PRO A 172 -1.99 34.25 -1.91
C PRO A 172 -2.51 35.66 -1.54
N THR A 173 -1.77 36.68 -1.95
CA THR A 173 -2.20 38.08 -1.79
C THR A 173 -3.29 38.44 -2.81
N PRO A 174 -4.13 39.46 -2.51
CA PRO A 174 -5.11 39.96 -3.49
C PRO A 174 -4.47 40.33 -4.83
N GLU A 175 -3.27 40.89 -4.83
CA GLU A 175 -2.53 41.28 -6.03
C GLU A 175 -2.05 40.07 -6.84
N GLU A 176 -1.61 38.99 -6.16
CA GLU A 176 -1.25 37.73 -6.81
C GLU A 176 -2.48 37.05 -7.41
N VAL A 177 -3.62 37.06 -6.71
CA VAL A 177 -4.90 36.53 -7.22
C VAL A 177 -5.36 37.33 -8.44
N GLN A 178 -5.27 38.66 -8.40
CA GLN A 178 -5.63 39.53 -9.52
C GLN A 178 -4.78 39.20 -10.77
N LYS A 179 -3.46 39.02 -10.61
CA LYS A 179 -2.58 38.60 -11.71
C LYS A 179 -2.96 37.23 -12.29
N LEU A 180 -3.37 36.28 -11.44
CA LEU A 180 -3.84 34.97 -11.90
C LEU A 180 -5.13 35.10 -12.73
N ILE A 181 -6.08 35.94 -12.30
CA ILE A 181 -7.33 36.19 -13.04
C ILE A 181 -7.06 36.83 -14.39
N GLU A 182 -6.11 37.78 -14.48
CA GLU A 182 -5.77 38.46 -15.73
C GLU A 182 -5.26 37.51 -16.80
N VAL A 183 -4.41 36.54 -16.43
CA VAL A 183 -3.79 35.58 -17.36
C VAL A 183 -4.70 34.37 -17.64
N ALA A 184 -5.58 34.02 -16.71
CA ALA A 184 -6.45 32.85 -16.79
C ALA A 184 -7.52 32.95 -17.89
N ASP A 185 -7.90 31.80 -18.44
CA ASP A 185 -9.04 31.68 -19.36
C ASP A 185 -10.40 31.85 -18.64
N VAL A 186 -11.51 31.94 -19.37
CA VAL A 186 -12.85 32.18 -18.78
C VAL A 186 -13.22 31.10 -17.75
N ARG A 187 -12.81 29.85 -17.97
CA ARG A 187 -13.12 28.73 -17.07
C ARG A 187 -12.26 28.78 -15.82
N GLU A 188 -10.97 29.02 -15.97
CA GLU A 188 -10.00 29.17 -14.89
C GLU A 188 -10.33 30.37 -14.02
N ARG A 189 -10.76 31.50 -14.59
CA ARG A 189 -11.23 32.68 -13.84
C ARG A 189 -12.40 32.35 -12.91
N ALA A 190 -13.36 31.55 -13.40
CA ALA A 190 -14.48 31.11 -12.58
C ALA A 190 -14.02 30.19 -11.44
N ILE A 191 -13.10 29.27 -11.71
CA ILE A 191 -12.53 28.36 -10.72
C ILE A 191 -11.73 29.14 -9.66
N ILE A 192 -10.83 30.02 -10.07
CA ILE A 192 -10.01 30.84 -9.16
C ILE A 192 -10.91 31.68 -8.26
N SER A 193 -11.89 32.37 -8.84
CA SER A 193 -12.85 33.17 -8.07
C SER A 193 -13.61 32.33 -7.03
N LEU A 194 -14.04 31.13 -7.41
CA LEU A 194 -14.76 30.22 -6.50
C LEU A 194 -13.86 29.71 -5.36
N LEU A 195 -12.59 29.39 -5.66
CA LEU A 195 -11.63 28.93 -4.65
C LEU A 195 -11.22 30.04 -3.68
N CYS A 196 -11.22 31.30 -4.12
CA CYS A 196 -10.92 32.45 -3.26
C CYS A 196 -12.08 32.84 -2.32
N LEU A 197 -13.30 32.35 -2.56
CA LEU A 197 -14.48 32.60 -1.73
C LEU A 197 -14.62 31.63 -0.54
N ALA A 198 -13.88 30.50 -0.56
CA ALA A 198 -13.95 29.42 0.43
C ALA A 198 -12.98 29.62 1.60
#